data_AF-W1N288-F1
#
_entry.id   AF-W1N288-F1
#
_cell.length_a   1.000
_cell.length_b   1.000
_cell.length_c   1.000
_cell.angle_alpha   90.00
_cell.angle_beta   90.00
_cell.angle_gamma   90.00
#
_symmetry.space_group_name_H-M   'P 1'
#
loop_
_entity.id
_entity.type
_entity.pdbx_description
1 polymer ?
#
loop_
_entity_poly.entity_id
_entity_poly.type
_entity_poly.pdbx_seq_one_letter_code
_entity_poly.pdbx_strand_id
1 'polypeptide(L)'
;MAGFTLVETLVALLVLAIGLLGVAAMQIKATQSAQLAAQTGMANIAAQDARERLWAARVRGDNPSCPTPAAVNGSDWQHRWQPFLPELNASPVSALGDCRFVIEVRWRDRRLDPYLTRLEYRVRLPQELP
;
A
#
# COMPACT_ATOMS: atom_id res chain seq x y z
N MET A 1 41.76 37.42 27.91
CA MET A 1 40.82 36.74 26.99
C MET A 1 41.52 35.48 26.52
N ALA A 2 41.20 34.32 27.10
CA ALA A 2 41.84 33.06 26.72
C ALA A 2 41.28 32.65 25.34
N GLY A 3 42.15 32.62 24.33
CA GLY A 3 41.79 32.19 22.99
C GLY A 3 41.55 30.67 22.96
N PHE A 4 40.54 30.24 22.22
CA PHE A 4 40.26 28.84 21.92
C PHE A 4 41.54 28.14 21.42
N THR A 5 41.82 26.96 21.94
CA THR A 5 42.94 26.16 21.45
C THR A 5 42.58 25.50 20.11
N LEU A 6 43.56 25.28 19.22
CA LEU A 6 43.33 24.64 17.92
C LEU A 6 42.81 23.20 18.04
N VAL A 7 43.12 22.53 19.15
CA VAL A 7 42.63 21.18 19.46
C VAL A 7 41.14 21.20 19.79
N GLU A 8 40.68 22.22 20.49
CA GLU A 8 39.28 22.35 20.91
C GLU A 8 38.34 22.54 19.71
N THR A 9 38.74 23.38 18.74
CA THR A 9 37.98 23.55 17.50
C THR A 9 37.98 22.27 16.65
N LEU A 10 39.09 21.53 16.62
CA LEU A 10 39.18 20.26 15.90
C LEU A 10 38.26 19.20 16.52
N VAL A 11 38.22 19.12 17.85
CA VAL A 11 37.30 18.23 18.58
C VAL A 11 35.84 18.65 18.34
N ALA A 12 35.53 19.95 18.36
CA ALA A 12 34.19 20.44 18.08
C ALA A 12 33.72 20.09 16.65
N LEU A 13 34.59 20.27 15.65
CA LEU A 13 34.30 19.89 14.26
C LEU A 13 34.14 18.37 14.09
N LEU A 14 34.93 17.57 14.81
CA LEU A 14 34.80 16.11 14.82
C LEU A 14 33.42 15.67 15.35
N VAL A 15 33.01 16.20 16.50
CA VAL A 15 31.70 15.90 17.09
C VAL A 15 30.56 16.36 16.18
N LEU A 16 30.68 17.55 15.58
CA LEU A 16 29.72 18.07 14.61
C LEU A 16 29.60 17.15 13.39
N ALA A 17 30.73 16.70 12.83
CA ALA A 17 30.74 15.82 11.68
C ALA A 17 30.04 14.49 11.98
N ILE A 18 30.28 13.89 13.14
CA ILE A 18 29.59 12.66 13.59
C ILE A 18 28.08 12.91 13.74
N GLY A 19 27.69 14.05 14.31
CA GLY A 19 26.28 14.43 14.44
C GLY A 19 25.56 14.56 13.08
N LEU A 20 26.20 15.22 12.10
CA LEU A 20 25.65 15.40 10.76
C LEU A 20 25.50 14.06 10.00
N LEU A 21 26.46 13.14 10.16
CA LEU A 21 26.35 11.78 9.61
C LEU A 21 25.15 11.03 10.21
N GLY A 22 24.87 11.21 11.50
CA GLY A 22 23.69 10.68 12.16
C GLY A 22 22.38 11.18 11.53
N VAL A 23 22.28 12.49 11.28
CA VAL A 23 21.10 13.11 10.64
C VAL A 23 20.92 12.61 9.20
N ALA A 24 21.99 12.53 8.41
CA ALA A 24 21.93 12.01 7.04
C ALA A 24 21.41 10.56 7.00
N ALA A 25 21.86 9.72 7.92
CA ALA A 25 21.37 8.35 8.04
C ALA A 25 19.87 8.28 8.39
N MET A 26 19.38 9.18 9.26
CA MET A 26 17.95 9.28 9.55
C MET A 26 17.14 9.72 8.33
N GLN A 27 17.66 10.65 7.52
CA GLN A 27 16.99 11.13 6.32
C GLN A 27 16.78 10.02 5.29
N ILE A 28 17.77 9.12 5.12
CA ILE A 28 17.63 7.95 4.24
C ILE A 28 16.51 7.02 4.73
N LYS A 29 16.42 6.78 6.05
CA LYS A 29 15.34 5.94 6.61
C LYS A 29 13.97 6.60 6.45
N ALA A 30 13.89 7.91 6.61
CA ALA A 30 12.65 8.67 6.45
C ALA A 30 12.13 8.64 5.00
N THR A 31 13.01 8.70 4.00
CA THR A 31 12.60 8.59 2.59
C THR A 31 12.13 7.17 2.26
N GLN A 32 12.81 6.14 2.78
CA GLN A 32 12.39 4.75 2.63
C GLN A 32 10.99 4.49 3.24
N SER A 33 10.74 4.98 4.45
CA SER A 33 9.44 4.81 5.11
C SER A 33 8.31 5.53 4.38
N ALA A 34 8.57 6.74 3.86
CA ALA A 34 7.60 7.49 3.06
C ALA A 34 7.24 6.75 1.76
N GLN A 35 8.22 6.14 1.08
CA GLN A 35 7.99 5.35 -0.13
C GLN A 35 7.14 4.11 0.15
N LEU A 36 7.44 3.35 1.22
CA LEU A 36 6.65 2.20 1.64
C LEU A 36 5.19 2.60 1.97
N ALA A 37 5.01 3.71 2.69
CA ALA A 37 3.70 4.23 3.04
C ALA A 37 2.88 4.61 1.79
N ALA A 38 3.51 5.29 0.82
CA ALA A 38 2.85 5.67 -0.43
C ALA A 38 2.37 4.43 -1.22
N GLN A 39 3.20 3.40 -1.34
CA GLN A 39 2.83 2.17 -2.05
C GLN A 39 1.70 1.41 -1.36
N THR A 40 1.80 1.27 -0.04
CA THR A 40 0.73 0.65 0.77
C THR A 40 -0.57 1.44 0.63
N GLY A 41 -0.49 2.78 0.57
CA GLY A 41 -1.61 3.65 0.28
C GLY A 41 -2.25 3.37 -1.08
N MET A 42 -1.47 3.22 -2.14
CA MET A 42 -1.98 2.86 -3.47
C MET A 42 -2.68 1.50 -3.45
N ALA A 43 -2.11 0.51 -2.78
CA ALA A 43 -2.73 -0.81 -2.64
C ALA A 43 -4.06 -0.77 -1.86
N ASN A 44 -4.16 0.06 -0.83
CA ASN A 44 -5.42 0.29 -0.11
C ASN A 44 -6.48 0.90 -1.03
N ILE A 45 -6.13 1.92 -1.81
CA ILE A 45 -7.05 2.55 -2.78
C ILE A 45 -7.49 1.54 -3.84
N ALA A 46 -6.58 0.70 -4.35
CA ALA A 46 -6.92 -0.38 -5.27
C ALA A 46 -7.93 -1.38 -4.67
N ALA A 47 -7.78 -1.73 -3.40
CA ALA A 47 -8.73 -2.57 -2.68
C ALA A 47 -10.09 -1.88 -2.48
N GLN A 48 -10.11 -0.56 -2.22
CA GLN A 48 -11.36 0.21 -2.14
C GLN A 48 -12.07 0.24 -3.51
N ASP A 49 -11.35 0.47 -4.61
CA ASP A 49 -11.90 0.46 -5.98
C ASP A 49 -12.51 -0.91 -6.33
N ALA A 50 -11.85 -2.02 -5.96
CA ALA A 50 -12.41 -3.37 -6.09
C ALA A 50 -13.72 -3.52 -5.30
N ARG A 51 -13.76 -3.01 -4.07
CA ARG A 51 -14.97 -3.02 -3.24
C ARG A 51 -16.09 -2.21 -3.89
N GLU A 52 -15.81 -0.99 -4.32
CA GLU A 52 -16.79 -0.12 -4.97
C GLU A 52 -17.35 -0.74 -6.25
N ARG A 53 -16.52 -1.45 -7.03
CA ARG A 53 -16.99 -2.20 -8.20
C ARG A 53 -17.95 -3.34 -7.84
N LEU A 54 -17.70 -4.07 -6.75
CA LEU A 54 -18.64 -5.08 -6.23
C LEU A 54 -19.97 -4.44 -5.83
N TRP A 55 -19.92 -3.30 -5.12
CA TRP A 55 -21.11 -2.53 -4.75
C TRP A 55 -21.86 -1.99 -5.98
N ALA A 56 -21.16 -1.45 -6.97
CA ALA A 56 -21.76 -0.96 -8.20
C ALA A 56 -22.37 -2.09 -9.04
N ALA A 57 -21.77 -3.29 -9.04
CA ALA A 57 -22.36 -4.47 -9.67
C ALA A 57 -23.62 -4.94 -8.95
N ARG A 58 -23.66 -4.82 -7.61
CA ARG A 58 -24.86 -5.11 -6.82
C ARG A 58 -26.02 -4.16 -7.17
N VAL A 59 -25.75 -2.85 -7.23
CA VAL A 59 -26.77 -1.82 -7.51
C VAL A 59 -27.27 -1.89 -8.94
N ARG A 60 -26.40 -2.22 -9.91
CA ARG A 60 -26.77 -2.33 -11.33
C ARG A 60 -27.49 -3.63 -11.69
N GLY A 61 -27.40 -4.66 -10.86
CA GLY A 61 -28.07 -5.93 -11.15
C GLY A 61 -29.58 -5.81 -10.99
N ASP A 62 -30.33 -6.29 -11.98
CA ASP A 62 -31.81 -6.32 -11.94
C ASP A 62 -32.39 -7.21 -10.82
N ASN A 63 -31.55 -8.00 -10.14
CA ASN A 63 -31.95 -8.95 -9.09
C ASN A 63 -31.24 -8.65 -7.76
N PRO A 64 -31.92 -8.77 -6.60
CA PRO A 64 -31.32 -8.65 -5.27
C PRO A 64 -30.30 -9.77 -4.92
N SER A 65 -29.64 -10.41 -5.88
CA SER A 65 -28.58 -11.39 -5.65
C SER A 65 -27.19 -10.76 -5.43
N CYS A 66 -26.39 -11.40 -4.58
CA CYS A 66 -24.98 -11.04 -4.36
C CYS A 66 -24.20 -10.98 -5.69
N PRO A 67 -23.31 -9.99 -5.91
CA PRO A 67 -22.48 -9.93 -7.09
C PRO A 67 -21.49 -11.11 -7.11
N THR A 68 -21.04 -11.52 -8.28
CA THR A 68 -19.97 -12.53 -8.40
C THR A 68 -18.59 -11.85 -8.42
N PRO A 69 -17.50 -12.55 -8.04
CA PRO A 69 -16.14 -12.02 -8.16
C PRO A 69 -15.76 -11.55 -9.57
N ALA A 70 -16.45 -12.04 -10.60
CA ALA A 70 -16.28 -11.62 -11.98
C ALA A 70 -16.52 -10.12 -12.20
N ALA A 71 -17.31 -9.47 -11.34
CA ALA A 71 -17.52 -8.02 -11.37
C ALA A 71 -16.21 -7.21 -11.21
N VAL A 72 -15.19 -7.80 -10.59
CA VAL A 72 -13.85 -7.21 -10.44
C VAL A 72 -12.83 -7.97 -11.28
N ASN A 73 -12.75 -9.29 -11.12
CA ASN A 73 -11.73 -10.13 -11.76
C ASN A 73 -11.86 -10.16 -13.29
N GLY A 74 -13.06 -9.96 -13.83
CA GLY A 74 -13.31 -9.88 -15.28
C GLY A 74 -13.36 -8.45 -15.83
N SER A 75 -13.04 -7.46 -15.01
CA SER A 75 -13.11 -6.04 -15.37
C SER A 75 -11.73 -5.44 -15.69
N ASP A 76 -11.70 -4.15 -16.04
CA ASP A 76 -10.47 -3.38 -16.28
C ASP A 76 -9.62 -3.11 -15.01
N TRP A 77 -10.07 -3.55 -13.83
CA TRP A 77 -9.40 -3.30 -12.55
C TRP A 77 -7.91 -3.66 -12.58
N GLN A 78 -7.56 -4.84 -13.07
CA GLN A 78 -6.16 -5.28 -13.10
C GLN A 78 -5.32 -4.36 -14.01
N HIS A 79 -5.81 -4.08 -15.23
CA HIS A 79 -5.11 -3.21 -16.18
C HIS A 79 -4.94 -1.78 -15.65
N ARG A 80 -5.92 -1.28 -14.89
CA ARG A 80 -5.87 0.05 -14.26
C ARG A 80 -4.79 0.14 -13.19
N TRP A 81 -4.65 -0.88 -12.35
CA TRP A 81 -3.78 -0.84 -11.17
C TRP A 81 -2.39 -1.41 -11.39
N GLN A 82 -2.19 -2.24 -12.42
CA GLN A 82 -0.90 -2.84 -12.77
C GLN A 82 0.26 -1.84 -12.98
N PRO A 83 0.07 -0.63 -13.54
CA PRO A 83 1.15 0.36 -13.67
C PRO A 83 1.66 0.89 -12.33
N PHE A 84 0.81 0.89 -11.30
CA PHE A 84 1.12 1.41 -9.96
C PHE A 84 1.60 0.30 -9.00
N LEU A 85 1.10 -0.91 -9.21
CA LEU A 85 1.40 -2.08 -8.40
C LEU A 85 2.02 -3.16 -9.31
N PRO A 86 3.35 -3.19 -9.44
CA PRO A 86 4.02 -4.18 -10.27
C PRO A 86 3.75 -5.61 -9.75
N GLU A 87 3.56 -6.54 -10.68
CA GLU A 87 3.25 -7.94 -10.38
C GLU A 87 1.96 -8.12 -9.55
N LEU A 88 0.98 -7.23 -9.76
CA LEU A 88 -0.36 -7.32 -9.19
C LEU A 88 -1.05 -8.64 -9.57
N ASN A 89 -1.73 -9.26 -8.61
CA ASN A 89 -2.52 -10.45 -8.87
C ASN A 89 -3.72 -10.16 -9.79
N ALA A 90 -3.97 -11.08 -10.74
CA ALA A 90 -5.04 -10.94 -11.73
C ALA A 90 -6.45 -11.13 -11.18
N SER A 91 -6.57 -11.88 -10.09
CA SER A 91 -7.84 -12.18 -9.44
C SER A 91 -7.76 -11.76 -7.98
N PRO A 92 -8.03 -10.48 -7.66
CA PRO A 92 -8.03 -9.98 -6.29
C PRO A 92 -9.22 -10.45 -5.48
N VAL A 93 -10.35 -10.79 -6.09
CA VAL A 93 -11.58 -11.10 -5.35
C VAL A 93 -11.85 -12.59 -5.31
N SER A 94 -12.10 -13.12 -4.13
CA SER A 94 -12.61 -14.48 -3.89
C SER A 94 -13.93 -14.42 -3.09
N ALA A 95 -14.94 -15.21 -3.48
CA ALA A 95 -16.21 -15.29 -2.77
C ALA A 95 -16.14 -16.35 -1.66
N LEU A 96 -16.71 -16.04 -0.49
CA LEU A 96 -16.79 -16.93 0.67
C LEU A 96 -18.22 -17.45 0.95
N GLY A 97 -19.19 -17.09 0.12
CA GLY A 97 -20.63 -17.32 0.38
C GLY A 97 -21.26 -16.20 1.21
N ASP A 98 -22.60 -16.17 1.27
CA ASP A 98 -23.37 -15.18 2.06
C ASP A 98 -23.02 -13.71 1.77
N CYS A 99 -22.81 -13.34 0.49
CA CYS A 99 -22.39 -11.97 0.12
C CYS A 99 -21.05 -11.52 0.78
N ARG A 100 -20.19 -12.46 1.19
CA ARG A 100 -18.85 -12.19 1.72
C ARG A 100 -17.79 -12.38 0.65
N PHE A 101 -16.87 -11.43 0.58
CA PHE A 101 -15.77 -11.41 -0.38
C PHE A 101 -14.47 -11.10 0.34
N VAL A 102 -13.40 -11.77 -0.09
CA VAL A 102 -12.04 -11.43 0.28
C VAL A 102 -11.43 -10.72 -0.92
N ILE A 103 -10.91 -9.53 -0.68
CA ILE A 103 -10.14 -8.74 -1.63
C ILE A 103 -8.68 -8.84 -1.20
N GLU A 104 -7.92 -9.66 -1.90
CA GLU A 104 -6.49 -9.84 -1.67
C GLU A 104 -5.71 -9.02 -2.70
N VAL A 105 -5.03 -7.97 -2.27
CA VAL A 105 -4.15 -7.16 -3.12
C VAL A 105 -2.71 -7.60 -2.87
N ARG A 106 -2.12 -8.26 -3.86
CA ARG A 106 -0.74 -8.76 -3.81
C ARG A 106 0.07 -8.10 -4.89
N TRP A 107 1.18 -7.48 -4.50
CA TRP A 107 2.14 -6.90 -5.43
C TRP A 107 3.56 -7.23 -4.96
N ARG A 108 4.54 -7.05 -5.85
CA ARG A 108 5.95 -7.25 -5.52
C ARG A 108 6.70 -5.93 -5.69
N ASP A 109 7.30 -5.43 -4.62
CA ASP A 109 8.31 -4.38 -4.72
C ASP A 109 9.72 -4.97 -4.59
N ARG A 110 10.52 -4.85 -5.65
CA ARG A 110 11.92 -5.32 -5.67
C ARG A 110 12.85 -4.49 -4.79
N ARG A 111 12.41 -3.32 -4.31
CA ARG A 111 13.22 -2.37 -3.54
C ARG A 111 13.12 -2.60 -2.02
N LEU A 112 12.05 -3.21 -1.53
CA LEU A 112 11.72 -3.22 -0.10
C LEU A 112 12.03 -4.54 0.62
N ASP A 113 12.02 -5.68 -0.06
CA ASP A 113 12.52 -6.99 0.42
C ASP A 113 12.20 -8.03 -0.68
N PRO A 114 12.89 -9.18 -0.80
CA PRO A 114 12.44 -10.33 -1.60
C PRO A 114 11.06 -10.91 -1.22
N TYR A 115 10.46 -10.51 -0.10
CA TYR A 115 9.15 -11.00 0.32
C TYR A 115 7.99 -10.31 -0.42
N LEU A 116 6.97 -11.09 -0.78
CA LEU A 116 5.75 -10.58 -1.40
C LEU A 116 4.95 -9.74 -0.41
N THR A 117 4.77 -8.44 -0.69
CA THR A 117 3.87 -7.58 0.09
C THR A 117 2.42 -7.95 -0.23
N ARG A 118 1.67 -8.36 0.80
CA ARG A 118 0.27 -8.79 0.70
C ARG A 118 -0.59 -7.96 1.66
N LEU A 119 -1.65 -7.36 1.13
CA LEU A 119 -2.73 -6.81 1.94
C LEU A 119 -4.01 -7.61 1.70
N GLU A 120 -4.58 -8.16 2.77
CA GLU A 120 -5.87 -8.85 2.74
C GLU A 120 -6.95 -7.91 3.30
N TYR A 121 -7.94 -7.59 2.48
CA TYR A 121 -9.15 -6.86 2.88
C TYR A 121 -10.34 -7.80 2.87
N ARG A 122 -11.06 -7.87 3.98
CA ARG A 122 -12.31 -8.64 4.07
C ARG A 122 -13.50 -7.70 3.94
N VAL A 123 -14.39 -8.01 3.01
CA VAL A 123 -15.59 -7.22 2.73
C VAL A 123 -16.82 -8.09 2.90
N ARG A 124 -17.81 -7.57 3.64
CA ARG A 124 -19.14 -8.14 3.71
C ARG A 124 -20.12 -7.12 3.14
N LEU A 125 -20.89 -7.52 2.14
CA LEU A 125 -22.04 -6.71 1.70
C LEU A 125 -23.26 -7.05 2.55
N PRO A 126 -24.08 -6.05 2.94
CA PRO A 126 -25.36 -6.29 3.60
C PRO A 126 -26.30 -7.05 2.67
N GLN A 127 -27.14 -7.91 3.26
CA GLN A 127 -28.04 -8.77 2.49
C GLN A 127 -29.36 -8.09 2.13
N GLU A 128 -29.74 -7.04 2.85
CA GLU A 128 -30.92 -6.21 2.60
C GLU A 128 -30.47 -4.86 2.02
N LEU A 129 -31.03 -4.46 0.88
CA LEU A 129 -30.94 -3.08 0.40
C LEU A 129 -32.04 -2.26 1.10
N PRO A 130 -31.74 -1.04 1.61
CA PRO A 130 -32.76 -0.11 2.06
C PRO A 130 -33.62 0.43 0.91
#